data_AF-V8PHH8-F1
#
_entry.id   AF-V8PHH8-F1
#
_cell.length_a   1.000
_cell.length_b   1.000
_cell.length_c   1.000
_cell.angle_alpha   90.00
_cell.angle_beta   90.00
_cell.angle_gamma   90.00
#
_symmetry.space_group_name_H-M   'P 1'
#
loop_
_entity.id
_entity.type
_entity.pdbx_description
1 polymer ?
#
loop_
_entity_poly.entity_id
_entity_poly.type
_entity_poly.pdbx_seq_one_letter_code
_entity_poly.pdbx_strand_id
1 'polypeptide(L)' 'MSSVGKGNHFDQYEEGHLEIEQASLDKPIESDNIGHRLLQKHGWKLGQGLGKSLQGIFIIRKKSKQLKTSSDKQDI' A
#
# COMPACT_ATOMS: atom_id res chain seq x y z
N MET A 1 -25.82 -43.26 -4.14
CA MET A 1 -26.00 -41.91 -4.69
C MET A 1 -26.55 -41.01 -3.60
N SER A 2 -25.80 -40.00 -3.14
CA SER A 2 -26.33 -38.70 -2.67
C SER A 2 -25.20 -37.81 -2.11
N SER A 3 -24.77 -36.87 -2.96
CA SER A 3 -24.29 -35.50 -2.70
C SER A 3 -23.34 -35.22 -1.52
N VAL A 4 -22.05 -35.09 -1.84
CA VAL A 4 -21.09 -34.34 -1.01
C VAL A 4 -21.36 -32.85 -1.25
N GLY A 5 -21.68 -32.12 -0.17
CA GLY A 5 -21.85 -30.68 -0.21
C GLY A 5 -20.61 -30.01 -0.78
N LYS A 6 -20.77 -29.26 -1.87
CA LYS A 6 -19.71 -28.43 -2.45
C LYS A 6 -19.29 -27.41 -1.41
N GLY A 7 -18.12 -27.66 -0.79
CA GLY A 7 -17.44 -26.73 0.08
C GLY A 7 -17.20 -25.41 -0.62
N ASN A 8 -17.21 -24.35 0.18
CA ASN A 8 -17.11 -22.97 -0.26
C ASN A 8 -15.90 -22.77 -1.18
N HIS A 9 -16.17 -22.08 -2.28
CA HIS A 9 -15.26 -21.59 -3.31
C HIS A 9 -14.27 -20.55 -2.74
N PHE A 10 -13.42 -20.98 -1.81
CA PHE A 10 -12.40 -20.12 -1.17
C PHE A 10 -10.97 -20.60 -1.41
N ASP A 11 -10.76 -21.85 -1.82
CA ASP A 11 -9.41 -22.42 -2.02
C ASP A 11 -8.92 -22.40 -3.48
N GLN A 12 -9.65 -21.76 -4.40
CA GLN A 12 -9.30 -21.75 -5.82
C GLN A 12 -8.61 -20.45 -6.22
N TYR A 13 -7.51 -20.14 -5.56
CA TYR A 13 -6.56 -19.12 -6.04
C TYR A 13 -5.47 -19.87 -6.82
N GLU A 14 -5.58 -19.89 -8.16
CA GLU A 14 -4.49 -20.30 -9.05
C GLU A 14 -3.27 -19.41 -8.76
N GLU A 15 -2.21 -20.01 -8.22
CA GLU A 15 -1.01 -19.39 -7.61
C GLU A 15 -0.09 -18.64 -8.62
N GLY A 16 -0.61 -18.20 -9.76
CA GLY A 16 0.22 -17.65 -10.84
C GLY A 16 -0.37 -16.52 -11.68
N HIS A 17 -1.63 -16.12 -11.48
CA HIS A 17 -2.30 -15.21 -12.43
C HIS A 17 -3.05 -14.00 -11.84
N LEU A 18 -2.97 -13.75 -10.53
CA LEU A 18 -3.36 -12.44 -10.01
C LEU A 18 -2.19 -11.49 -10.18
N GLU A 19 -2.17 -10.80 -11.33
CA GLU A 19 -1.41 -9.57 -11.49
C GLU A 19 -2.06 -8.52 -10.56
N ILE A 20 -1.74 -8.61 -9.27
CA ILE A 20 -2.27 -7.69 -8.26
C ILE A 20 -1.63 -6.34 -8.56
N GLU A 21 -2.44 -5.40 -9.06
CA GLU A 21 -2.02 -4.02 -9.20
C GLU A 21 -1.58 -3.48 -7.83
N GLN A 22 -0.27 -3.30 -7.68
CA GLN A 22 0.27 -2.76 -6.44
C GLN A 22 -0.17 -1.30 -6.30
N ALA A 23 -0.66 -0.96 -5.10
CA ALA A 23 -0.94 0.43 -4.77
C ALA A 23 0.35 1.27 -4.89
N SER A 24 0.22 2.49 -5.41
CA SER A 24 1.38 3.37 -5.57
C SER A 24 1.94 3.80 -4.22
N LEU A 25 3.27 3.76 -4.07
CA LEU A 25 3.99 4.30 -2.91
C LEU A 25 4.26 5.81 -3.01
N ASP A 26 3.86 6.48 -4.07
CA ASP A 26 4.25 7.90 -4.27
C ASP A 26 3.04 8.82 -4.43
N LYS A 27 1.92 8.25 -4.85
CA LYS A 27 0.70 9.01 -5.12
C LYS A 27 -0.29 8.77 -3.96
N PRO A 28 -1.02 9.80 -3.53
CA PRO A 28 -2.12 9.63 -2.59
C PRO A 28 -3.14 8.59 -3.08
N ILE A 29 -3.89 8.00 -2.15
CA ILE A 29 -5.00 7.11 -2.51
C ILE A 29 -6.14 7.98 -3.08
N GLU A 30 -6.45 7.79 -4.35
CA GLU A 30 -7.52 8.50 -5.05
C GLU A 30 -8.89 8.29 -4.37
N SER A 31 -9.76 9.30 -4.44
CA SER A 31 -11.05 9.29 -3.74
C SER A 31 -12.07 8.30 -4.33
N ASP A 32 -11.90 7.92 -5.59
CA ASP A 32 -12.71 6.91 -6.29
C ASP A 32 -12.34 5.48 -5.89
N ASN A 33 -11.17 5.29 -5.27
CA ASN A 33 -10.71 3.99 -4.80
C ASN A 33 -11.63 3.44 -3.69
N ILE A 34 -12.01 2.16 -3.82
CA ILE A 34 -12.90 1.51 -2.85
C ILE A 34 -12.28 1.48 -1.45
N GLY A 35 -10.96 1.22 -1.35
CA GLY A 35 -10.21 1.25 -0.10
C GLY A 35 -10.24 2.63 0.56
N HIS A 36 -10.11 3.70 -0.21
CA HIS A 36 -10.22 5.08 0.28
C HIS A 36 -11.57 5.31 0.99
N ARG A 37 -12.67 4.93 0.33
CA ARG A 37 -14.03 5.08 0.88
C ARG A 37 -14.24 4.23 2.14
N LEU A 38 -13.68 3.02 2.17
CA LEU A 38 -13.75 2.15 3.35
C LEU A 38 -13.00 2.74 4.54
N LEU A 39 -11.81 3.27 4.31
CA LEU A 39 -11.02 3.94 5.34
C LEU A 39 -11.79 5.13 5.93
N GLN A 40 -12.35 6.00 5.08
CA GLN A 40 -13.17 7.13 5.54
C GLN A 40 -14.38 6.67 6.37
N LYS A 41 -15.08 5.62 5.93
CA LYS A 41 -16.22 5.05 6.68
C LYS A 41 -15.83 4.58 8.09
N HIS A 42 -14.59 4.15 8.28
CA HIS A 42 -14.05 3.72 9.57
C HIS A 42 -13.31 4.85 10.31
N GLY A 43 -13.52 6.11 9.92
CA GLY A 43 -13.02 7.28 10.64
C GLY A 43 -11.59 7.69 10.30
N TRP A 44 -10.96 7.04 9.32
CA TRP A 44 -9.68 7.51 8.78
C TRP A 44 -9.87 8.80 7.98
N LYS A 45 -8.87 9.68 8.04
CA LYS A 45 -8.86 10.98 7.35
C LYS A 45 -7.62 11.10 6.48
N LEU A 46 -7.75 11.83 5.38
CA LEU A 46 -6.62 12.11 4.50
C LEU A 46 -5.49 12.80 5.28
N GLY A 47 -4.26 12.34 5.09
CA GLY A 47 -3.08 12.86 5.80
C GLY A 47 -2.91 12.33 7.23
N GLN A 48 -3.76 11.42 7.69
CA GLN A 48 -3.64 10.78 9.00
C GLN A 48 -2.95 9.42 8.88
N GLY A 49 -2.04 9.10 9.81
CA GLY A 49 -1.47 7.76 9.94
C GLY A 49 -2.51 6.71 10.35
N LEU A 50 -2.24 5.44 10.06
CA LEU A 50 -3.11 4.32 10.43
C LEU A 50 -2.78 3.77 11.83
N GLY A 51 -3.70 3.01 12.43
CA GLY A 51 -3.52 2.39 13.75
C GLY A 51 -4.03 3.24 14.91
N LYS A 52 -4.12 2.62 16.11
CA LYS A 52 -4.74 3.22 17.31
C LYS A 52 -4.08 4.53 17.76
N SER A 53 -2.78 4.66 17.51
CA SER A 53 -1.99 5.85 17.85
C SER A 53 -1.46 6.57 16.61
N LEU A 54 -2.10 6.36 15.45
CA LEU A 54 -1.76 6.98 14.16
C LEU A 54 -0.30 6.74 13.71
N GLN A 55 0.28 5.62 14.13
CA GLN A 55 1.68 5.25 13.91
C GLN A 55 1.99 4.74 12.48
N GLY A 56 0.95 4.39 11.74
CA GLY A 56 1.05 3.96 10.35
C GLY A 56 1.52 5.11 9.46
N ILE A 57 2.16 4.76 8.35
CA ILE A 57 2.79 5.71 7.43
C ILE A 57 1.74 6.71 6.90
N PHE A 58 1.98 8.01 7.13
CA PHE A 58 1.15 9.10 6.61
C PHE A 58 1.83 9.87 5.45
N ILE A 59 3.17 9.87 5.41
CA ILE A 59 3.98 10.46 4.33
C ILE A 59 4.94 9.40 3.82
N ILE A 60 4.87 9.14 2.52
CA ILE A 60 5.78 8.25 1.84
C ILE A 60 7.02 9.07 1.51
N ARG A 61 7.95 9.13 2.47
CA ARG A 61 9.19 9.86 2.31
C ARG A 61 10.04 9.13 1.28
N LYS A 62 10.10 9.64 0.04
CA LYS A 62 11.12 9.26 -0.93
C LYS A 62 12.48 9.37 -0.23
N LYS A 63 13.19 8.25 -0.04
CA LYS A 63 14.62 8.33 0.27
C LYS A 63 15.30 8.90 -0.98
N SER A 64 15.57 10.20 -0.99
CA SER A 64 16.52 10.77 -1.92
C SER A 64 17.89 10.15 -1.63
N LYS A 65 18.42 9.38 -2.59
CA LYS A 65 19.83 9.00 -2.56
C LYS A 65 20.61 10.31 -2.72
N GLN A 66 21.27 10.76 -1.66
CA GLN A 66 22.22 11.86 -1.77
C GLN A 66 23.35 11.38 -2.68
N LEU A 67 23.39 11.88 -3.92
CA LEU A 67 24.57 11.79 -4.75
C LEU A 67 25.64 12.59 -4.01
N LYS A 68 26.67 11.92 -3.48
CA LYS A 68 27.86 12.61 -3.01
C LYS A 68 28.49 13.26 -4.23
N THR A 69 28.26 14.55 -4.43
CA THR A 69 29.00 15.33 -5.41
C THR A 69 30.46 15.34 -4.98
N SER A 70 31.37 14.98 -5.88
CA SER A 70 32.81 14.92 -5.66
C SER A 70 33.47 16.30 -5.49
N SER A 71 32.74 17.28 -4.95
CA SER A 71 33.21 18.66 -4.78
C SER A 71 34.06 18.86 -3.53
N ASP A 72 34.14 17.87 -2.63
CA ASP A 72 35.01 17.88 -1.44
C ASP A 72 36.46 17.45 -1.76
N LYS A 73 37.01 17.91 -2.88
CA LYS A 73 38.45 17.90 -3.13
C LYS A 73 38.85 19.26 -3.69
N GLN A 74 38.93 20.25 -2.80
CA GLN A 74 39.79 21.41 -3.00
C GLN A 74 40.71 21.52 -1.79
N ASP A 75 41.98 21.76 -2.12
CA ASP A 75 43.04 22.40 -1.32
C ASP A 75 43.76 21.60 -0.23
N ILE A 76 44.85 20.93 -0.64
CA ILE A 76 46.29 21.20 -0.32
C ILE A 76 47.11 19.93 -0.58
#